data_AF-A0A1G9BB68-F1
#
_entry.id   AF-A0A1G9BB68-F1
#
_cell.length_a   1.000
_cell.length_b   1.000
_cell.length_c   1.000
_cell.angle_alpha   90.00
_cell.angle_beta   90.00
_cell.angle_gamma   90.00
#
_symmetry.space_group_name_H-M   'P 1'
#
loop_
_entity.id
_entity.type
_entity.pdbx_description
1 polymer ?
#
loop_
_entity_poly.entity_id
_entity_poly.type
_entity_poly.pdbx_seq_one_letter_code
_entity_poly.pdbx_strand_id
1 'polypeptide(L)'
;MLADHAQDELSIIDIANALNVPLRTLQNTVRRELGVTPSERLHEVRLGLAQARLLAADPAVASVSDIAAGCGFVHLGRFAGSYHAAYGKYPSATLRR
;
A
#
# COMPACT_ATOMS: atom_id res chain seq x y z
N MET A 1 -13.27 -5.75 -24.35
CA MET A 1 -12.16 -6.12 -23.45
C MET A 1 -12.36 -5.35 -22.16
N LEU A 2 -13.21 -5.89 -21.28
CA LEU A 2 -13.46 -5.33 -19.96
C LEU A 2 -12.34 -5.81 -19.06
N ALA A 3 -11.49 -4.85 -18.70
CA ALA A 3 -10.42 -5.01 -17.74
C ALA A 3 -10.99 -5.61 -16.44
N ASP A 4 -10.47 -6.78 -16.11
CA ASP A 4 -9.78 -7.20 -14.87
C ASP A 4 -9.83 -6.29 -13.61
N HIS A 5 -10.90 -5.53 -13.42
CA HIS A 5 -11.09 -4.59 -12.31
C HIS A 5 -11.59 -5.26 -11.02
N ALA A 6 -11.52 -6.59 -10.94
CA ALA A 6 -12.02 -7.33 -9.77
C ALA A 6 -11.04 -7.36 -8.59
N GLN A 7 -9.79 -6.90 -8.76
CA GLN A 7 -8.76 -6.96 -7.72
C GLN A 7 -8.55 -5.63 -6.96
N ASP A 8 -9.18 -4.53 -7.42
CA ASP A 8 -9.08 -3.19 -6.82
C ASP A 8 -10.08 -2.95 -5.67
N GLU A 9 -10.96 -3.91 -5.40
CA GLU A 9 -11.85 -3.95 -4.24
C GLU A 9 -11.17 -4.40 -2.94
N LEU A 10 -9.83 -4.40 -2.90
CA LEU A 10 -9.08 -4.25 -1.64
C LEU A 10 -9.27 -2.81 -1.15
N SER A 11 -10.48 -2.65 -0.59
CA SER A 11 -11.36 -1.50 -0.65
C SER A 11 -10.98 -0.47 0.39
N ILE A 12 -11.28 0.78 0.06
CA ILE A 12 -11.14 2.03 0.81
C ILE A 12 -11.52 1.94 2.32
N ILE A 13 -12.23 0.87 2.71
CA ILE A 13 -12.58 0.43 4.07
C ILE A 13 -11.33 0.09 4.90
N ASP A 14 -10.39 -0.69 4.37
CA ASP A 14 -9.18 -1.09 5.12
C ASP A 14 -8.27 0.11 5.38
N ILE A 15 -8.25 1.07 4.45
CA ILE A 15 -7.54 2.34 4.59
C ILE A 15 -8.20 3.23 5.64
N ALA A 16 -9.53 3.35 5.59
CA ALA A 16 -10.30 4.13 6.56
C ALA A 16 -10.06 3.62 7.98
N ASN A 17 -10.03 2.30 8.16
CA ASN A 17 -9.76 1.64 9.43
C ASN A 17 -8.30 1.84 9.88
N ALA A 18 -7.32 1.71 8.98
CA ALA A 18 -5.91 1.94 9.30
C ALA A 18 -5.60 3.40 9.67
N LEU A 19 -6.36 4.36 9.13
CA LEU A 19 -6.17 5.79 9.37
C LEU A 19 -7.10 6.34 10.48
N ASN A 20 -7.98 5.52 11.06
CA ASN A 20 -9.01 5.94 12.03
C ASN A 20 -9.93 7.07 11.50
N VAL A 21 -10.20 7.08 10.19
CA VAL A 21 -11.03 8.11 9.54
C VAL A 21 -12.35 7.48 9.08
N PRO A 22 -13.51 8.14 9.27
CA PRO A 22 -14.78 7.61 8.80
C PRO A 22 -14.77 7.40 7.27
N LEU A 23 -15.22 6.23 6.84
CA LEU A 23 -15.28 5.80 5.43
C LEU A 23 -15.93 6.83 4.49
N ARG A 24 -17.02 7.46 4.94
CA ARG A 24 -17.71 8.51 4.18
C ARG A 24 -16.91 9.81 4.06
N THR A 25 -16.08 10.13 5.05
CA THR A 25 -15.16 11.28 4.98
C THR A 25 -14.09 10.98 3.96
N LEU A 26 -13.48 9.79 4.01
CA LEU A 26 -12.44 9.38 3.05
C LEU A 26 -12.97 9.36 1.60
N GLN A 27 -14.14 8.77 1.36
CA GLN A 27 -14.77 8.74 0.03
C GLN A 27 -15.13 10.13 -0.49
N ASN A 28 -15.63 11.03 0.35
CA ASN A 28 -15.98 12.39 -0.06
C ASN A 28 -14.75 13.27 -0.26
N THR A 29 -13.72 13.15 0.58
CA THR A 29 -12.47 13.90 0.49
C THR A 29 -11.67 13.47 -0.75
N VAL A 30 -11.56 12.16 -1.03
CA VAL A 30 -10.85 11.65 -2.22
C VAL A 30 -11.51 12.11 -3.51
N ARG A 31 -12.84 12.14 -3.57
CA ARG A 31 -13.57 12.58 -4.78
C ARG A 31 -13.56 14.10 -4.99
N ARG A 32 -13.30 14.89 -3.94
CA ARG A 32 -13.51 16.35 -3.94
C ARG A 32 -12.21 17.16 -3.91
N GLU A 33 -11.13 16.63 -3.34
CA GLU A 33 -9.88 17.37 -3.14
C GLU A 33 -8.79 17.05 -4.16
N LEU A 34 -8.75 15.82 -4.71
CA LEU A 34 -7.46 15.29 -5.13
C LEU A 34 -7.07 15.52 -6.59
N GLY A 35 -7.96 15.47 -7.59
CA GLY A 35 -7.55 15.64 -9.01
C GLY A 35 -6.50 14.62 -9.52
N VAL A 36 -5.97 13.77 -8.64
CA VAL A 36 -5.14 12.58 -8.85
C VAL A 36 -6.02 11.36 -8.69
N THR A 37 -5.69 10.30 -9.43
CA THR A 37 -6.55 9.12 -9.49
C THR A 37 -6.62 8.45 -8.11
N PRO A 38 -7.79 7.91 -7.69
CA PRO A 38 -7.93 7.20 -6.41
C PRO A 38 -6.85 6.14 -6.16
N SER A 39 -6.33 5.57 -7.25
CA SER A 39 -5.25 4.59 -7.28
C SER A 39 -3.89 5.13 -6.80
N GLU A 40 -3.54 6.39 -7.06
CA GLU A 40 -2.25 6.97 -6.63
C GLU A 40 -2.23 7.22 -5.12
N ARG A 41 -3.32 7.77 -4.57
CA ARG A 41 -3.42 7.98 -3.13
C ARG A 41 -3.48 6.65 -2.37
N LEU A 42 -4.20 5.66 -2.91
CA LEU A 42 -4.22 4.30 -2.41
C LEU A 42 -2.83 3.68 -2.39
N HIS A 43 -2.05 3.91 -3.46
CA HIS A 43 -0.68 3.40 -3.58
C HIS A 43 0.24 3.96 -2.51
N GLU A 44 0.19 5.25 -2.23
CA GLU A 44 0.95 5.89 -1.14
C GLU A 44 0.61 5.29 0.24
N VAL A 45 -0.68 5.09 0.52
CA VAL A 45 -1.12 4.47 1.78
C VAL A 45 -0.60 3.04 1.89
N ARG A 46 -0.70 2.24 0.82
CA ARG A 46 -0.20 0.86 0.79
C ARG A 46 1.32 0.82 1.01
N LEU A 47 2.08 1.76 0.44
CA LEU A 47 3.51 1.89 0.68
C LEU A 47 3.83 2.21 2.15
N GLY A 48 3.07 3.11 2.78
CA GLY A 48 3.19 3.43 4.20
C GLY A 48 2.91 2.23 5.11
N LEU A 49 1.88 1.46 4.79
CA LEU A 49 1.56 0.23 5.53
C LEU A 49 2.67 -0.82 5.39
N ALA A 50 3.19 -1.01 4.17
CA ALA A 50 4.31 -1.91 3.92
C ALA A 50 5.56 -1.48 4.69
N GLN A 51 5.88 -0.18 4.72
CA GLN A 51 6.99 0.37 5.51
C GLN A 51 6.85 0.03 7.00
N ALA A 52 5.68 0.26 7.58
CA ALA A 52 5.43 -0.03 9.00
C ALA A 52 5.57 -1.53 9.30
N ARG A 53 5.01 -2.39 8.44
CA ARG A 53 5.11 -3.85 8.60
C ARG A 53 6.54 -4.36 8.42
N LEU A 54 7.29 -3.86 7.45
CA LEU A 54 8.69 -4.22 7.24
C LEU A 54 9.58 -3.83 8.43
N LEU A 55 9.31 -2.69 9.08
CA LEU A 55 10.04 -2.25 10.26
C LEU A 55 9.68 -3.02 11.53
N ALA A 56 8.45 -3.54 11.63
CA ALA A 56 7.97 -4.29 12.79
C ALA A 56 8.18 -5.81 12.67
N ALA A 57 8.48 -6.30 11.47
CA ALA A 57 8.62 -7.72 11.20
C ALA A 57 10.01 -8.23 11.58
N ASP A 58 10.05 -9.49 12.04
CA ASP A 58 11.30 -10.20 12.26
C ASP A 58 11.80 -10.82 10.94
N PRO A 59 13.00 -10.43 10.43
CA PRO A 59 13.57 -10.97 9.20
C PRO A 59 13.83 -12.49 9.22
N ALA A 60 13.83 -13.15 10.39
CA ALA A 60 13.97 -14.59 10.49
C ALA A 60 12.71 -15.36 10.08
N VAL A 61 11.53 -14.72 10.14
CA VAL A 61 10.23 -15.37 9.92
C VAL A 61 9.36 -14.68 8.88
N ALA A 62 9.60 -13.41 8.57
CA ALA A 62 8.84 -12.66 7.59
C ALA A 62 9.56 -12.55 6.24
N SER A 63 8.79 -12.47 5.16
CA SER A 63 9.31 -12.18 3.83
C SER A 63 8.77 -10.87 3.28
N VAL A 64 9.58 -10.20 2.46
CA VAL A 64 9.15 -8.98 1.73
C VAL A 64 7.94 -9.28 0.85
N SER A 65 7.89 -10.48 0.26
CA SER A 65 6.82 -10.92 -0.63
C SER A 65 5.48 -11.01 0.10
N ASP A 66 5.46 -11.62 1.28
CA ASP A 66 4.25 -11.79 2.07
C ASP A 66 3.75 -10.46 2.61
N ILE A 67 4.67 -9.60 3.05
CA ILE A 67 4.31 -8.25 3.52
C ILE A 67 3.76 -7.41 2.36
N ALA A 68 4.37 -7.48 1.17
CA ALA A 68 3.89 -6.77 0.00
C ALA A 68 2.49 -7.25 -0.43
N ALA A 69 2.29 -8.58 -0.50
CA ALA A 69 1.00 -9.19 -0.82
C ALA A 69 -0.08 -8.79 0.21
N GLY A 70 0.23 -8.83 1.51
CA GLY A 70 -0.68 -8.40 2.57
C GLY A 70 -0.99 -6.90 2.58
N CYS A 71 -0.20 -6.10 1.86
CA CYS A 71 -0.47 -4.67 1.62
C CYS A 71 -1.16 -4.39 0.27
N GLY A 72 -1.54 -5.42 -0.49
CA GLY A 72 -2.22 -5.29 -1.78
C GLY A 72 -1.29 -5.04 -2.97
N PHE A 73 0.00 -5.40 -2.87
CA PHE A 73 0.92 -5.37 -4.01
C PHE A 73 1.00 -6.73 -4.69
N VAL A 74 0.50 -6.81 -5.91
CA VAL A 74 0.55 -8.02 -6.74
C VAL A 74 1.91 -8.18 -7.44
N HIS A 75 2.52 -7.06 -7.85
CA HIS A 75 3.78 -7.06 -8.60
C HIS A 75 4.96 -6.61 -7.74
N LEU A 76 5.75 -7.59 -7.26
CA LEU A 76 6.88 -7.34 -6.35
C LEU A 76 7.95 -6.41 -6.93
N GLY A 77 8.25 -6.50 -8.22
CA GLY A 77 9.22 -5.60 -8.87
C GLY A 77 8.75 -4.14 -8.89
N ARG A 78 7.47 -3.91 -9.23
CA ARG A 78 6.88 -2.56 -9.23
C ARG A 78 6.76 -2.00 -7.82
N PHE A 79 6.41 -2.85 -6.85
CA PHE A 79 6.42 -2.50 -5.43
C PHE A 79 7.82 -2.07 -4.98
N ALA A 80 8.85 -2.90 -5.21
CA ALA A 80 10.21 -2.60 -4.80
C ALA A 80 10.73 -1.29 -5.41
N GLY A 81 10.43 -1.03 -6.69
CA GLY A 81 10.75 0.24 -7.35
C GLY A 81 10.03 1.43 -6.73
N SER A 82 8.72 1.33 -6.52
CA SER A 82 7.91 2.40 -5.90
C SER A 82 8.34 2.67 -4.46
N TYR A 83 8.65 1.62 -3.71
CA TYR A 83 9.12 1.69 -2.34
C TYR A 83 10.50 2.35 -2.25
N HIS A 84 11.43 2.00 -3.14
CA HIS A 84 12.73 2.65 -3.23
C HIS A 84 12.59 4.13 -3.61
N ALA A 85 11.70 4.46 -4.56
CA ALA A 85 11.42 5.85 -4.91
C ALA A 85 10.87 6.68 -3.73
N ALA A 86 10.04 6.08 -2.88
CA ALA A 86 9.44 6.75 -1.73
C ALA A 86 10.37 6.85 -0.50
N TYR A 87 11.20 5.83 -0.24
CA TYR A 87 11.94 5.69 1.02
C TYR A 87 13.48 5.63 0.87
N GLY A 88 14.00 5.68 -0.36
CA GLY A 88 15.43 5.69 -0.66
C GLY A 88 16.18 4.38 -0.36
N LYS A 89 15.45 3.30 -0.06
CA LYS A 89 16.01 1.96 0.19
C LYS A 89 15.05 0.88 -0.27
N TYR A 90 15.58 -0.30 -0.59
CA TYR A 90 14.77 -1.44 -0.97
C TYR A 90 14.03 -2.04 0.24
N PRO A 91 12.84 -2.64 0.04
CA PRO A 91 12.06 -3.22 1.13
C PRO A 91 12.81 -4.36 1.85
N SER A 92 13.65 -5.11 1.14
CA SER A 92 14.55 -6.11 1.74
C SER A 92 15.60 -5.51 2.67
N ALA A 93 16.10 -4.32 2.36
CA ALA A 93 17.02 -3.60 3.23
C ALA A 93 16.30 -3.04 4.47
N THR A 94 15.04 -2.65 4.34
CA THR A 94 14.23 -2.26 5.51
C THR A 94 13.96 -3.45 6.43
N LEU A 95 13.62 -4.62 5.88
CA LEU A 95 13.31 -5.82 6.66
C LEU A 95 14.52 -6.38 7.42
N ARG A 96 15.72 -6.23 6.85
CA ARG A 96 16.97 -6.78 7.43
C ARG A 96 17.68 -5.85 8.41
N ARG A 97 17.09 -4.70 8.74
CA ARG A 97 17.67 -3.75 9.70
C ARG A 97 17.44 -4.24 11.12
#